data_AF-A0A2W4SI27-F1
#
_entry.id   AF-A0A2W4SI27-F1
#
_cell.length_a   1.000
_cell.length_b   1.000
_cell.length_c   1.000
_cell.angle_alpha   90.00
_cell.angle_beta   90.00
_cell.angle_gamma   90.00
#
_symmetry.space_group_name_H-M   'P 1'
#
loop_
_entity.id
_entity.type
_entity.pdbx_description
1 polymer ?
#
loop_
_entity_poly.entity_id
_entity_poly.type
_entity_poly.pdbx_seq_one_letter_code
_entity_poly.pdbx_strand_id
1 'polypeptide(L)'
;KNSIEKDPVAHRTLELRSFFRSFRGEVPDEYYDYLRGAIDRETLFGNPRFRENVAKAKSEAWCFELGPKTRSTVSMRVKSVLKGADKWVLVGGPPCQAYSLIGRARMRPVARARFERDERHYLYREYLRILADHRPPVFIMENVPGLLSSRIQGRLIFDQILADLARPNGDSLRYRIVSLVSQDDRSASKPEQFVVRSELYGIPQTRHRVIVCGIREDVRGELPTLVPRTQTVLEDAIGDLPAIRSALSKEGDSHNAWIKVLNDAIKQLDRRA
;
A
#
# COMPACT_ATOMS: atom_id res chain seq x y z
N LYS A 1 -10.09 11.30 0.38
CA LYS A 1 -9.06 10.38 0.90
C LYS A 1 -7.73 11.13 0.81
N ASN A 2 -6.68 10.76 1.54
CA ASN A 2 -5.37 11.42 1.42
C ASN A 2 -4.25 10.37 1.52
N SER A 3 -3.23 10.50 0.70
CA SER A 3 -2.08 9.58 0.65
C SER A 3 -0.77 10.33 0.46
N ILE A 4 0.29 9.78 1.04
CA ILE A 4 1.66 10.25 0.90
C ILE A 4 2.46 9.13 0.22
N GLU A 5 3.10 9.44 -0.90
CA GLU A 5 3.94 8.50 -1.65
C GLU A 5 5.20 9.24 -2.11
N LYS A 6 6.39 8.65 -1.93
CA LYS A 6 7.64 9.30 -2.31
C LYS A 6 8.06 8.97 -3.73
N ASP A 7 7.69 7.78 -4.23
CA ASP A 7 8.05 7.33 -5.56
C ASP A 7 7.18 8.08 -6.61
N PRO A 8 7.78 8.86 -7.53
CA PRO A 8 7.02 9.64 -8.49
C PRO A 8 6.16 8.78 -9.43
N VAL A 9 6.54 7.53 -9.70
CA VAL A 9 5.79 6.64 -10.61
C VAL A 9 4.55 6.09 -9.91
N ALA A 10 4.70 5.59 -8.69
CA ALA A 10 3.60 5.17 -7.84
C ALA A 10 2.65 6.34 -7.54
N HIS A 11 3.20 7.52 -7.25
CA HIS A 11 2.43 8.75 -7.06
C HIS A 11 1.56 9.08 -8.29
N ARG A 12 2.11 9.06 -9.50
CA ARG A 12 1.35 9.30 -10.74
C ARG A 12 0.15 8.35 -10.88
N THR A 13 0.33 7.10 -10.46
CA THR A 13 -0.75 6.09 -10.44
C THR A 13 -1.82 6.45 -9.41
N LEU A 14 -1.44 6.84 -8.19
CA LEU A 14 -2.39 7.27 -7.16
C LEU A 14 -3.17 8.52 -7.57
N GLU A 15 -2.49 9.49 -8.18
CA GLU A 15 -3.08 10.71 -8.70
C GLU A 15 -4.09 10.40 -9.81
N LEU A 16 -3.73 9.55 -10.78
CA LEU A 16 -4.64 9.11 -11.84
C LEU A 16 -5.86 8.37 -11.28
N ARG A 17 -5.68 7.50 -10.28
CA ARG A 17 -6.80 6.81 -9.62
C ARG A 17 -7.69 7.80 -8.87
N SER A 18 -7.13 8.84 -8.25
CA SER A 18 -7.90 9.89 -7.59
C SER A 18 -8.68 10.74 -8.60
N PHE A 19 -8.06 11.04 -9.73
CA PHE A 19 -8.71 11.69 -10.86
C PHE A 19 -9.92 10.89 -11.34
N PHE A 20 -9.75 9.60 -11.65
CA PHE A 20 -10.85 8.70 -12.04
C PHE A 20 -12.00 8.69 -11.02
N ARG A 21 -11.70 8.51 -9.73
CA ARG A 21 -12.73 8.47 -8.67
C ARG A 21 -13.48 9.79 -8.51
N SER A 22 -12.90 10.91 -8.93
CA SER A 22 -13.54 12.21 -8.78
C SER A 22 -14.84 12.34 -9.59
N PHE A 23 -15.00 11.53 -10.64
CA PHE A 23 -16.16 11.51 -11.53
C PHE A 23 -17.33 10.63 -11.04
N ARG A 24 -17.17 9.89 -9.94
CA ARG A 24 -18.24 9.07 -9.31
C ARG A 24 -18.99 8.09 -10.24
N GLY A 25 -18.36 7.67 -11.34
CA GLY A 25 -18.93 6.72 -12.30
C GLY A 25 -19.11 7.31 -13.70
N GLU A 26 -19.22 8.63 -13.83
CA GLU A 26 -19.37 9.32 -15.12
C GLU A 26 -18.01 9.76 -15.67
N VAL A 27 -17.16 8.78 -16.00
CA VAL A 27 -15.77 9.03 -16.38
C VAL A 27 -15.72 9.47 -17.85
N PRO A 28 -15.06 10.60 -18.16
CA PRO A 28 -15.02 11.16 -19.51
C PRO A 28 -14.18 10.31 -20.49
N ASP A 29 -14.51 10.34 -21.78
CA ASP A 29 -13.81 9.60 -22.83
C ASP A 29 -12.32 9.95 -22.91
N GLU A 30 -11.95 11.20 -22.61
CA GLU A 30 -10.55 11.65 -22.59
C GLU A 30 -9.69 10.83 -21.61
N TYR A 31 -10.27 10.33 -20.51
CA TYR A 31 -9.57 9.40 -19.60
C TYR A 31 -9.23 8.08 -20.31
N TYR A 32 -10.16 7.56 -21.10
CA TYR A 32 -9.97 6.32 -21.86
C TYR A 32 -9.10 6.53 -23.10
N ASP A 33 -9.13 7.70 -23.72
CA ASP A 33 -8.17 8.11 -24.75
C ASP A 33 -6.75 8.07 -24.20
N TYR A 34 -6.54 8.58 -22.98
CA TYR A 34 -5.25 8.48 -22.30
C TYR A 34 -4.85 7.03 -22.02
N LEU A 35 -5.76 6.18 -21.55
CA LEU A 35 -5.47 4.76 -21.32
C LEU A 35 -5.11 4.01 -22.62
N ARG A 36 -5.71 4.41 -23.75
CA ARG A 36 -5.40 3.89 -25.09
C ARG A 36 -4.14 4.51 -25.70
N GLY A 37 -3.54 5.52 -25.07
CA GLY A 37 -2.37 6.24 -25.59
C GLY A 37 -2.69 7.23 -26.73
N ALA A 38 -3.97 7.56 -26.95
CA ALA A 38 -4.38 8.52 -27.98
C ALA A 38 -4.07 9.98 -27.57
N ILE A 39 -4.03 10.26 -26.27
CA ILE A 39 -3.53 11.51 -25.70
C ILE A 39 -2.53 11.20 -24.59
N ASP A 40 -1.61 12.12 -24.32
CA ASP A 40 -0.69 12.01 -23.21
C ASP A 40 -1.27 12.58 -21.90
N ARG A 41 -0.51 12.42 -20.81
CA ARG A 41 -0.93 12.90 -19.49
C ARG A 41 -1.04 14.42 -19.45
N GLU A 42 -0.15 15.13 -20.13
CA GLU A 42 -0.11 16.59 -20.13
C GLU A 42 -1.38 17.15 -20.78
N THR A 43 -1.80 16.56 -21.89
CA THR A 43 -3.07 16.87 -22.57
C THR A 43 -4.26 16.60 -21.66
N LEU A 44 -4.33 15.43 -21.02
CA LEU A 44 -5.44 15.09 -20.12
C LEU A 44 -5.50 16.02 -18.90
N PHE A 45 -4.38 16.24 -18.23
CA PHE A 45 -4.32 17.03 -16.98
C PHE A 45 -4.30 18.55 -17.23
N GLY A 46 -3.94 18.97 -18.44
CA GLY A 46 -3.97 20.37 -18.89
C GLY A 46 -5.35 20.81 -19.38
N ASN A 47 -6.27 19.88 -19.64
CA ASN A 47 -7.61 20.21 -20.12
C ASN A 47 -8.36 21.08 -19.10
N PRO A 48 -8.77 22.32 -19.45
CA PRO A 48 -9.46 23.24 -18.55
C PRO A 48 -10.76 22.67 -17.95
N ARG A 49 -11.44 21.78 -18.69
CA ARG A 49 -12.66 21.08 -18.25
C ARG A 49 -12.43 20.29 -16.95
N PHE A 50 -11.22 19.77 -16.75
CA PHE A 50 -10.90 18.92 -15.62
C PHE A 50 -10.08 19.61 -14.52
N ARG A 51 -10.00 20.95 -14.55
CA ARG A 51 -9.18 21.74 -13.60
C ARG A 51 -9.47 21.37 -12.14
N GLU A 52 -10.75 21.25 -11.77
CA GLU A 52 -11.15 20.90 -10.41
C GLU A 52 -10.83 19.45 -10.04
N ASN A 53 -11.07 18.51 -10.96
CA ASN A 53 -10.75 17.09 -10.79
C ASN A 53 -9.24 16.88 -10.58
N VAL A 54 -8.43 17.56 -11.38
CA VAL A 54 -6.97 17.56 -11.27
C VAL A 54 -6.51 18.19 -9.96
N ALA A 55 -7.06 19.36 -9.58
CA ALA A 55 -6.73 20.01 -8.31
C ALA A 55 -7.04 19.10 -7.11
N LYS A 56 -8.19 18.41 -7.15
CA LYS A 56 -8.58 17.42 -6.14
C LYS A 56 -7.63 16.22 -6.13
N ALA A 57 -7.25 15.70 -7.29
CA ALA A 57 -6.32 14.58 -7.41
C ALA A 57 -4.92 14.93 -6.85
N LYS A 58 -4.39 16.10 -7.19
CA LYS A 58 -3.11 16.63 -6.67
C LYS A 58 -3.13 16.84 -5.16
N SER A 59 -4.27 17.27 -4.63
CA SER A 59 -4.42 17.42 -3.18
C SER A 59 -4.52 16.06 -2.47
N GLU A 60 -5.25 15.10 -3.03
CA GLU A 60 -5.43 13.78 -2.42
C GLU A 60 -4.13 12.93 -2.46
N ALA A 61 -3.40 12.93 -3.57
CA ALA A 61 -2.16 12.19 -3.73
C ALA A 61 -0.95 13.13 -3.64
N TRP A 62 -0.27 13.15 -2.49
CA TRP A 62 0.87 14.02 -2.25
C TRP A 62 2.19 13.28 -2.50
N CYS A 63 2.95 13.74 -3.51
CA CYS A 63 4.29 13.22 -3.79
C CYS A 63 5.27 13.80 -2.76
N PHE A 64 5.58 13.04 -1.71
CA PHE A 64 6.35 13.57 -0.59
C PHE A 64 7.04 12.46 0.21
N GLU A 65 8.25 12.74 0.71
CA GLU A 65 9.02 11.78 1.49
C GLU A 65 8.82 11.98 2.99
N LEU A 66 8.52 10.87 3.69
CA LEU A 66 8.48 10.84 5.14
C LEU A 66 9.90 10.70 5.69
N GLY A 67 10.26 11.58 6.64
CA GLY A 67 11.52 11.49 7.34
C GLY A 67 11.69 12.56 8.42
N PRO A 68 12.80 12.52 9.18
CA PRO A 68 13.02 13.41 10.32
C PRO A 68 12.92 14.90 9.99
N LYS A 69 13.40 15.30 8.80
CA LYS A 69 13.38 16.71 8.34
C LYS A 69 12.01 17.17 7.88
N THR A 70 11.08 16.25 7.60
CA THR A 70 9.77 16.57 7.00
C THR A 70 8.60 16.43 7.97
N ARG A 71 8.87 16.05 9.23
CA ARG A 71 7.85 15.78 10.26
C ARG A 71 6.87 16.93 10.49
N SER A 72 7.38 18.16 10.61
CA SER A 72 6.55 19.35 10.84
C SER A 72 5.56 19.57 9.70
N THR A 73 6.02 19.48 8.45
CA THR A 73 5.20 19.59 7.23
C THR A 73 4.14 18.50 7.18
N VAL A 74 4.52 17.24 7.46
CA VAL A 74 3.57 16.11 7.49
C VAL A 74 2.52 16.34 8.58
N SER A 75 2.91 16.73 9.79
CA SER A 75 1.97 16.96 10.89
C SER A 75 1.02 18.12 10.60
N MET A 76 1.49 19.20 9.97
CA MET A 76 0.64 20.29 9.50
C MET A 76 -0.33 19.83 8.41
N ARG A 77 0.14 19.02 7.44
CA ARG A 77 -0.71 18.46 6.38
C ARG A 77 -1.82 17.58 6.96
N VAL A 78 -1.49 16.67 7.87
CA VAL A 78 -2.48 15.78 8.50
C VAL A 78 -3.52 16.60 9.26
N LYS A 79 -3.11 17.59 10.06
CA LYS A 79 -4.05 18.50 10.76
C LYS A 79 -4.96 19.26 9.79
N SER A 80 -4.39 19.81 8.71
CA SER A 80 -5.12 20.54 7.68
C SER A 80 -6.14 19.67 6.94
N VAL A 81 -5.80 18.41 6.67
CA VAL A 81 -6.69 17.44 6.03
C VAL A 81 -7.81 17.02 6.96
N LEU A 82 -7.49 16.72 8.23
CA LEU A 82 -8.48 16.25 9.19
C LEU A 82 -9.48 17.35 9.55
N LYS A 83 -9.06 18.62 9.61
CA LYS A 83 -9.95 19.75 9.98
C LYS A 83 -10.74 19.50 11.28
N GLY A 84 -10.11 18.82 12.24
CA GLY A 84 -10.75 18.43 13.51
C GLY A 84 -11.61 17.16 13.45
N ALA A 85 -11.66 16.45 12.33
CA ALA A 85 -12.35 15.17 12.23
C ALA A 85 -11.79 14.17 13.26
N ASP A 86 -12.69 13.62 14.05
CA ASP A 86 -12.43 12.61 15.08
C ASP A 86 -12.52 11.19 14.51
N LYS A 87 -13.29 10.97 13.44
CA LYS A 87 -13.49 9.68 12.78
C LYS A 87 -12.64 9.54 11.52
N TRP A 88 -11.55 8.80 11.62
CA TRP A 88 -10.67 8.51 10.50
C TRP A 88 -9.86 7.24 10.75
N VAL A 89 -9.19 6.75 9.70
CA VAL A 89 -8.33 5.57 9.75
C VAL A 89 -6.97 5.92 9.18
N LEU A 90 -5.90 5.57 9.90
CA LEU A 90 -4.55 5.58 9.33
C LEU A 90 -4.28 4.25 8.63
N VAL A 91 -3.89 4.27 7.37
CA VAL A 91 -3.51 3.05 6.64
C VAL A 91 -2.09 3.22 6.13
N GLY A 92 -1.23 2.22 6.36
CA GLY A 92 0.15 2.24 5.86
C GLY A 92 0.76 0.85 5.72
N GLY A 93 1.75 0.75 4.84
CA GLY A 93 2.58 -0.45 4.66
C GLY A 93 4.06 -0.12 4.82
N PRO A 94 4.54 0.25 6.03
CA PRO A 94 5.93 0.59 6.23
C PRO A 94 6.85 -0.60 5.87
N PRO A 95 7.92 -0.38 5.09
CA PRO A 95 8.72 -1.47 4.54
C PRO A 95 9.39 -2.32 5.62
N CYS A 96 9.38 -3.65 5.40
CA CYS A 96 9.86 -4.64 6.37
C CYS A 96 11.37 -4.63 6.62
N GLN A 97 12.16 -4.05 5.70
CA GLN A 97 13.62 -3.98 5.83
C GLN A 97 14.05 -3.11 7.03
N ALA A 98 13.13 -2.28 7.55
CA ALA A 98 13.31 -1.41 8.70
C ALA A 98 13.46 -2.16 10.04
N TYR A 99 12.89 -3.35 10.15
CA TYR A 99 12.62 -3.93 11.46
C TYR A 99 13.82 -4.56 12.11
N SER A 100 14.88 -4.89 11.36
CA SER A 100 16.04 -5.68 11.81
C SER A 100 16.80 -5.12 13.03
N LEU A 101 16.38 -3.99 13.60
CA LEU A 101 17.13 -3.21 14.59
C LEU A 101 16.35 -2.65 15.78
N ILE A 102 15.05 -2.87 15.87
CA ILE A 102 14.21 -2.24 16.91
C ILE A 102 14.45 -2.84 18.32
N GLY A 103 15.06 -4.03 18.40
CA GLY A 103 15.47 -4.64 19.67
C GLY A 103 16.69 -4.01 20.38
N ARG A 104 17.20 -2.85 19.96
CA ARG A 104 18.49 -2.31 20.45
C ARG A 104 18.42 -0.92 21.07
N ALA A 105 17.49 -0.74 22.00
CA ALA A 105 17.56 0.30 23.04
C ALA A 105 18.75 0.13 24.03
N ARG A 106 19.62 -0.89 23.85
CA ARG A 106 20.78 -1.20 24.71
C ARG A 106 22.14 -1.13 23.99
N MET A 107 22.27 -0.49 22.82
CA MET A 107 23.57 -0.39 22.13
C MET A 107 24.44 0.80 22.58
N ARG A 108 25.76 0.57 22.59
CA ARG A 108 26.79 1.57 22.90
C ARG A 108 26.69 2.78 21.93
N PRO A 109 26.95 4.02 22.39
CA PRO A 109 26.72 5.26 21.62
C PRO A 109 27.33 5.28 20.22
N VAL A 110 28.50 4.66 20.04
CA VAL A 110 29.25 4.63 18.76
C VAL A 110 28.54 3.80 17.68
N ALA A 111 27.79 2.76 18.07
CA ALA A 111 27.00 1.95 17.14
C ALA A 111 25.66 2.59 16.74
N ARG A 112 25.28 3.71 17.35
CA ARG A 112 24.06 4.48 17.04
C ARG A 112 24.29 5.47 15.88
N ALA A 113 25.46 6.11 15.84
CA ALA A 113 25.80 7.13 14.84
C ALA A 113 26.07 6.57 13.42
N ARG A 114 26.67 5.38 13.30
CA ARG A 114 26.87 4.70 11.99
C ARG A 114 25.55 4.16 11.40
N PHE A 115 24.49 4.22 12.18
CA PHE A 115 23.25 3.45 12.06
C PHE A 115 22.06 4.30 11.65
N GLU A 116 22.07 5.57 12.07
CA GLU A 116 21.17 6.63 11.61
C GLU A 116 21.29 6.93 10.11
N ARG A 117 22.14 6.22 9.35
CA ARG A 117 22.40 6.43 7.91
C ARG A 117 21.67 5.49 6.94
N ASP A 118 20.93 4.48 7.41
CA ASP A 118 20.17 3.60 6.50
C ASP A 118 18.70 4.03 6.40
N GLU A 119 18.35 4.48 5.18
CA GLU A 119 17.12 5.16 4.78
C GLU A 119 15.83 4.39 5.05
N ARG A 120 15.93 3.07 5.14
CA ARG A 120 14.77 2.18 5.27
C ARG A 120 14.30 2.05 6.71
N HIS A 121 15.15 2.34 7.70
CA HIS A 121 14.81 2.23 9.12
C HIS A 121 13.84 3.32 9.62
N TYR A 122 13.73 4.45 8.91
CA TYR A 122 12.95 5.59 9.41
C TYR A 122 11.45 5.41 9.18
N LEU A 123 11.03 4.76 8.09
CA LEU A 123 9.61 4.77 7.68
C LEU A 123 8.67 4.11 8.69
N TYR A 124 9.09 3.01 9.34
CA TYR A 124 8.30 2.43 10.44
C TYR A 124 8.25 3.37 11.67
N ARG A 125 9.36 4.02 11.99
CA ARG A 125 9.40 5.01 13.09
C ARG A 125 8.51 6.21 12.78
N GLU A 126 8.45 6.64 11.52
CA GLU A 126 7.54 7.69 11.09
C GLU A 126 6.08 7.23 11.18
N TYR A 127 5.77 5.96 10.88
CA TYR A 127 4.44 5.39 11.09
C TYR A 127 4.04 5.44 12.58
N LEU A 128 4.90 4.94 13.49
CA LEU A 128 4.68 5.03 14.94
C LEU A 128 4.54 6.47 15.43
N ARG A 129 5.35 7.40 14.90
CA ARG A 129 5.25 8.82 15.23
C ARG A 129 3.90 9.39 14.80
N ILE A 130 3.43 9.08 13.59
CA ILE A 130 2.11 9.54 13.11
C ILE A 130 1.01 9.00 14.04
N LEU A 131 1.10 7.74 14.50
CA LEU A 131 0.19 7.19 15.51
C LEU A 131 0.24 7.97 16.83
N ALA A 132 1.44 8.28 17.33
CA ALA A 132 1.64 9.01 18.58
C ALA A 132 1.12 10.46 18.52
N ASP A 133 1.43 11.17 17.44
CA ASP A 133 1.14 12.60 17.26
C ASP A 133 -0.34 12.85 16.94
N HIS A 134 -0.95 11.97 16.13
CA HIS A 134 -2.30 12.20 15.60
C HIS A 134 -3.37 11.28 16.21
N ARG A 135 -2.96 10.22 16.90
CA ARG A 135 -3.84 9.33 17.67
C ARG A 135 -5.08 8.88 16.87
N PRO A 136 -4.96 8.29 15.67
CA PRO A 136 -6.13 7.83 14.94
C PRO A 136 -7.03 6.92 15.79
N PRO A 137 -8.36 6.96 15.63
CA PRO A 137 -9.25 5.98 16.27
C PRO A 137 -8.91 4.54 15.87
N VAL A 138 -8.54 4.34 14.60
CA VAL A 138 -8.19 3.04 14.04
C VAL A 138 -6.96 3.19 13.14
N PHE A 139 -6.06 2.23 13.19
CA PHE A 139 -5.01 2.10 12.19
C PHE A 139 -5.00 0.71 11.55
N ILE A 140 -4.48 0.64 10.33
CA ILE A 140 -4.25 -0.58 9.58
C ILE A 140 -2.80 -0.56 9.08
N MET A 141 -2.01 -1.50 9.56
CA MET A 141 -0.66 -1.76 9.06
C MET A 141 -0.66 -3.02 8.20
N GLU A 142 -0.27 -2.89 6.93
CA GLU A 142 -0.10 -4.02 6.02
C GLU A 142 1.39 -4.41 5.89
N ASN A 143 1.65 -5.70 5.73
CA ASN A 143 2.98 -6.22 5.38
C ASN A 143 2.94 -7.60 4.73
N VAL A 144 4.11 -8.07 4.28
CA VAL A 144 4.28 -9.43 3.72
C VAL A 144 4.36 -10.50 4.82
N PRO A 145 3.93 -11.76 4.54
CA PRO A 145 4.02 -12.88 5.49
C PRO A 145 5.42 -13.15 6.06
N GLY A 146 6.48 -12.84 5.30
CA GLY A 146 7.86 -12.97 5.77
C GLY A 146 8.19 -12.14 7.02
N LEU A 147 7.34 -11.16 7.38
CA LEU A 147 7.44 -10.42 8.63
C LEU A 147 7.32 -11.34 9.86
N LEU A 148 6.46 -12.36 9.80
CA LEU A 148 6.16 -13.24 10.95
C LEU A 148 7.36 -14.10 11.35
N SER A 149 8.19 -14.49 10.37
CA SER A 149 9.40 -15.31 10.57
C SER A 149 10.67 -14.48 10.74
N SER A 150 10.59 -13.16 10.64
CA SER A 150 11.77 -12.30 10.69
C SER A 150 12.41 -12.29 12.08
N ARG A 151 13.74 -12.39 12.12
CA ARG A 151 14.52 -12.50 13.35
C ARG A 151 15.63 -11.47 13.44
N ILE A 152 15.89 -11.01 14.66
CA ILE A 152 17.04 -10.17 15.01
C ILE A 152 17.74 -10.82 16.19
N GLN A 153 19.03 -11.11 16.04
CA GLN A 153 19.82 -11.74 17.10
C GLN A 153 19.12 -12.99 17.68
N GLY A 154 18.47 -13.77 16.80
CA GLY A 154 17.76 -15.00 17.15
C GLY A 154 16.33 -14.81 17.67
N ARG A 155 15.85 -13.59 17.93
CA ARG A 155 14.49 -13.33 18.46
C ARG A 155 13.51 -12.93 17.36
N LEU A 156 12.27 -13.38 17.46
CA LEU A 156 11.17 -12.97 16.59
C LEU A 156 10.86 -11.49 16.83
N ILE A 157 10.71 -10.74 15.73
CA ILE A 157 10.48 -9.29 15.79
C ILE A 157 9.01 -8.92 15.87
N PHE A 158 8.14 -9.85 15.49
CA PHE A 158 6.73 -9.58 15.28
C PHE A 158 6.06 -9.17 16.60
N ASP A 159 6.36 -9.86 17.70
CA ASP A 159 5.86 -9.51 19.03
C ASP A 159 6.27 -8.10 19.47
N GLN A 160 7.50 -7.68 19.12
CA GLN A 160 7.96 -6.31 19.39
C GLN A 160 7.18 -5.29 18.56
N ILE A 161 6.88 -5.59 17.29
CA ILE A 161 6.06 -4.73 16.44
C ILE A 161 4.67 -4.60 17.02
N LEU A 162 4.04 -5.69 17.45
CA LEU A 162 2.73 -5.63 18.09
C LEU A 162 2.77 -4.79 19.38
N ALA A 163 3.82 -4.92 20.19
CA ALA A 163 4.00 -4.13 21.40
C ALA A 163 4.18 -2.63 21.10
N ASP A 164 5.00 -2.28 20.11
CA ASP A 164 5.22 -0.90 19.69
C ASP A 164 3.95 -0.27 19.11
N LEU A 165 3.19 -1.02 18.29
CA LEU A 165 1.92 -0.59 17.72
C LEU A 165 0.83 -0.45 18.77
N ALA A 166 0.84 -1.30 19.81
CA ALA A 166 -0.08 -1.21 20.94
C ALA A 166 0.22 0.02 21.81
N ARG A 167 1.49 0.41 21.93
CA ARG A 167 1.96 1.53 22.78
C ARG A 167 2.91 2.48 22.04
N PRO A 168 2.46 3.15 20.96
CA PRO A 168 3.34 3.96 20.11
C PRO A 168 3.88 5.21 20.83
N ASN A 169 3.26 5.60 21.95
CA ASN A 169 3.71 6.71 22.81
C ASN A 169 3.79 6.31 24.30
N GLY A 170 4.29 5.11 24.57
CA GLY A 170 4.31 4.54 25.93
C GLY A 170 2.88 4.40 26.49
N ASP A 171 2.71 4.66 27.78
CA ASP A 171 1.42 4.46 28.47
C ASP A 171 0.38 5.56 28.20
N SER A 172 0.76 6.65 27.52
CA SER A 172 -0.14 7.78 27.22
C SER A 172 -1.13 7.51 26.09
N LEU A 173 -0.90 6.47 25.30
CA LEU A 173 -1.73 6.08 24.17
C LEU A 173 -1.67 4.56 23.98
N ARG A 174 -2.84 3.92 24.02
CA ARG A 174 -2.97 2.48 23.86
C ARG A 174 -3.93 2.11 22.76
N TYR A 175 -3.58 1.04 22.04
CA TYR A 175 -4.42 0.40 21.04
C TYR A 175 -4.61 -1.07 21.38
N ARG A 176 -5.85 -1.53 21.24
CA ARG A 176 -6.17 -2.96 21.16
C ARG A 176 -5.79 -3.45 19.77
N ILE A 177 -4.85 -4.39 19.72
CA ILE A 177 -4.42 -5.04 18.48
C ILE A 177 -5.39 -6.18 18.17
N VAL A 178 -5.94 -6.18 16.96
CA VAL A 178 -6.99 -7.12 16.57
C VAL A 178 -6.65 -7.76 15.23
N SER A 179 -6.98 -9.05 15.14
CA SER A 179 -6.96 -9.79 13.88
C SER A 179 -8.26 -9.54 13.12
N LEU A 180 -8.14 -9.38 11.80
CA LEU A 180 -9.31 -9.31 10.91
C LEU A 180 -9.87 -10.68 10.55
N VAL A 181 -9.20 -11.78 10.92
CA VAL A 181 -9.56 -13.16 10.55
C VAL A 181 -10.13 -13.92 11.74
N SER A 182 -9.60 -13.69 12.95
CA SER A 182 -10.01 -14.40 14.18
C SER A 182 -10.35 -13.42 15.29
N GLN A 183 -11.46 -13.66 15.98
CA GLN A 183 -11.92 -12.89 17.14
C GLN A 183 -11.50 -13.49 18.49
N ASP A 184 -10.69 -14.55 18.46
CA ASP A 184 -10.35 -15.28 19.68
C ASP A 184 -9.38 -14.44 20.54
N ASP A 185 -9.84 -13.87 21.65
CA ASP A 185 -9.06 -12.94 22.48
C ASP A 185 -7.81 -13.60 23.11
N ARG A 186 -7.79 -14.93 23.20
CA ARG A 186 -6.61 -15.72 23.63
C ARG A 186 -5.53 -15.82 22.55
N SER A 187 -5.82 -15.37 21.33
CA SER A 187 -5.05 -15.70 20.14
C SER A 187 -3.95 -14.71 19.77
N ALA A 188 -3.82 -13.54 20.42
CA ALA A 188 -2.70 -12.58 20.22
C ALA A 188 -1.29 -13.23 20.27
N SER A 189 -1.21 -14.45 20.80
CA SER A 189 -0.04 -15.33 20.86
C SER A 189 0.33 -16.06 19.56
N LYS A 190 -0.49 -16.04 18.51
CA LYS A 190 -0.21 -16.71 17.21
C LYS A 190 -0.08 -15.71 16.06
N PRO A 191 1.12 -15.55 15.47
CA PRO A 191 1.33 -14.61 14.36
C PRO A 191 0.47 -14.87 13.11
N GLU A 192 0.08 -16.12 12.87
CA GLU A 192 -0.65 -16.55 11.67
C GLU A 192 -2.06 -15.97 11.56
N GLN A 193 -2.68 -15.60 12.68
CA GLN A 193 -4.01 -14.99 12.70
C GLN A 193 -4.06 -13.65 11.96
N PHE A 194 -2.93 -12.96 11.83
CA PHE A 194 -2.84 -11.68 11.14
C PHE A 194 -2.73 -11.87 9.63
N VAL A 195 -2.61 -13.11 9.14
CA VAL A 195 -2.51 -13.43 7.72
C VAL A 195 -3.89 -13.46 7.08
N VAL A 196 -4.16 -12.46 6.26
CA VAL A 196 -5.30 -12.42 5.35
C VAL A 196 -4.91 -13.11 4.05
N ARG A 197 -5.67 -14.15 3.69
CA ARG A 197 -5.53 -14.90 2.44
C ARG A 197 -6.59 -14.43 1.45
N SER A 198 -6.20 -13.66 0.44
CA SER A 198 -7.14 -13.01 -0.49
C SER A 198 -8.10 -13.98 -1.17
N GLU A 199 -7.65 -15.21 -1.45
CA GLU A 199 -8.46 -16.25 -2.06
C GLU A 199 -9.63 -16.73 -1.20
N LEU A 200 -9.61 -16.50 0.12
CA LEU A 200 -10.73 -16.82 1.02
C LEU A 200 -11.79 -15.70 1.05
N TYR A 201 -11.55 -14.60 0.33
CA TYR A 201 -12.41 -13.41 0.31
C TYR A 201 -12.87 -13.04 -1.10
N GLY A 202 -12.95 -14.04 -2.00
CA GLY A 202 -13.51 -13.88 -3.35
C GLY A 202 -12.60 -13.16 -4.33
N ILE A 203 -11.29 -13.20 -4.11
CA ILE A 203 -10.28 -12.69 -5.05
C ILE A 203 -9.58 -13.89 -5.69
N PRO A 204 -9.58 -14.06 -7.02
CA PRO A 204 -8.95 -15.20 -7.70
C PRO A 204 -7.43 -15.03 -7.79
N GLN A 205 -6.78 -14.85 -6.64
CA GLN A 205 -5.35 -14.66 -6.51
C GLN A 205 -4.89 -15.16 -5.13
N THR A 206 -3.81 -15.95 -5.11
CA THR A 206 -3.11 -16.35 -3.87
C THR A 206 -2.15 -15.23 -3.45
N ARG A 207 -2.65 -14.23 -2.72
CA ARG A 207 -1.87 -13.10 -2.23
C ARG A 207 -2.07 -12.92 -0.73
N HIS A 208 -1.22 -13.58 0.04
CA HIS A 208 -1.28 -13.51 1.50
C HIS A 208 -0.60 -12.25 2.02
N ARG A 209 -1.22 -11.60 3.00
CA ARG A 209 -0.70 -10.40 3.66
C ARG A 209 -0.93 -10.43 5.16
N VAL A 210 0.04 -9.93 5.91
CA VAL A 210 -0.11 -9.64 7.32
C VAL A 210 -0.84 -8.31 7.43
N ILE A 211 -2.02 -8.30 8.06
CA ILE A 211 -2.78 -7.09 8.31
C ILE A 211 -2.98 -6.97 9.81
N VAL A 212 -2.38 -5.94 10.39
CA VAL A 212 -2.53 -5.60 11.80
C VAL A 212 -3.49 -4.43 11.90
N CYS A 213 -4.62 -4.65 12.56
CA CYS A 213 -5.58 -3.59 12.88
C CYS A 213 -5.40 -3.19 14.35
N GLY A 214 -5.34 -1.90 14.62
CA GLY A 214 -5.32 -1.39 15.99
C GLY A 214 -6.47 -0.42 16.21
N ILE A 215 -7.19 -0.60 17.32
CA ILE A 215 -8.30 0.25 17.74
C ILE A 215 -7.92 0.94 19.04
N ARG A 216 -7.99 2.27 19.08
CA ARG A 216 -7.64 3.05 20.27
C ARG A 216 -8.53 2.62 21.45
N GLU A 217 -7.96 2.45 22.64
CA GLU A 217 -8.68 1.82 23.78
C GLU A 217 -9.97 2.56 24.20
N ASP A 218 -10.01 3.88 24.04
CA ASP A 218 -11.17 4.72 24.31
C ASP A 218 -12.28 4.59 23.25
N VAL A 219 -11.97 4.02 22.08
CA VAL A 219 -12.93 3.81 20.99
C VAL A 219 -13.69 2.51 21.23
N ARG A 220 -14.98 2.65 21.50
CA ARG A 220 -15.94 1.55 21.63
C ARG A 220 -16.51 1.16 20.27
N GLY A 221 -16.76 -0.13 20.09
CA GLY A 221 -17.33 -0.68 18.86
C GLY A 221 -17.01 -2.15 18.72
N GLU A 222 -17.69 -2.80 17.79
CA GLU A 222 -17.41 -4.18 17.41
C GLU A 222 -16.05 -4.24 16.69
N LEU A 223 -15.34 -5.33 16.98
CA LEU A 223 -14.06 -5.59 16.33
C LEU A 223 -14.33 -6.02 14.87
N PRO A 224 -13.62 -5.44 13.89
CA PRO A 224 -13.84 -5.80 12.49
C PRO A 224 -13.35 -7.23 12.21
N THR A 225 -14.22 -8.06 11.66
CA THR A 225 -13.85 -9.37 11.07
C THR A 225 -14.22 -9.39 9.60
N LEU A 226 -13.32 -9.93 8.78
CA LEU A 226 -13.60 -10.20 7.40
C LEU A 226 -14.55 -11.38 7.30
N VAL A 227 -15.60 -11.21 6.50
CA VAL A 227 -16.54 -12.28 6.19
C VAL A 227 -15.97 -13.07 5.02
N PRO A 228 -15.68 -14.38 5.17
CA PRO A 228 -15.24 -15.22 4.07
C PRO A 228 -16.25 -15.18 2.91
N ARG A 229 -15.74 -15.26 1.69
CA ARG A 229 -16.57 -15.36 0.47
C ARG A 229 -16.22 -16.63 -0.29
N THR A 230 -17.15 -17.08 -1.12
CA THR A 230 -16.91 -18.17 -2.06
C THR A 230 -15.65 -17.87 -2.88
N GLN A 231 -14.76 -18.85 -2.96
CA GLN A 231 -13.56 -18.72 -3.76
C GLN A 231 -13.95 -18.65 -5.24
N THR A 232 -13.36 -17.70 -5.97
CA THR A 232 -13.62 -17.46 -7.39
C THR A 232 -12.47 -18.00 -8.23
N VAL A 233 -12.74 -18.32 -9.48
CA VAL A 233 -11.73 -18.74 -10.46
C VAL A 233 -11.25 -17.56 -11.30
N LEU A 234 -10.18 -17.77 -12.07
CA LEU A 234 -9.66 -16.74 -12.96
C LEU A 234 -10.70 -16.29 -13.99
N GLU A 235 -11.50 -17.22 -14.50
CA GLU A 235 -12.55 -16.97 -15.48
C GLU A 235 -13.60 -15.97 -14.96
N ASP A 236 -13.96 -16.03 -13.67
CA ASP A 236 -14.90 -15.08 -13.05
C ASP A 236 -14.41 -13.62 -13.10
N ALA A 237 -13.09 -13.39 -13.22
CA ALA A 237 -12.50 -12.05 -13.18
C ALA A 237 -12.12 -11.49 -14.55
N ILE A 238 -11.80 -12.35 -15.52
CA ILE A 238 -11.29 -11.90 -16.84
C ILE A 238 -11.97 -12.60 -18.03
N GLY A 239 -12.95 -13.48 -17.80
CA GLY A 239 -13.58 -14.28 -18.85
C GLY A 239 -14.45 -13.48 -19.82
N ASP A 240 -14.91 -12.30 -19.42
CA ASP A 240 -15.68 -11.36 -20.25
C ASP A 240 -14.80 -10.35 -21.00
N LEU A 241 -13.49 -10.36 -20.79
CA LEU A 241 -12.57 -9.47 -21.50
C LEU A 241 -12.37 -9.94 -22.95
N PRO A 242 -12.29 -9.00 -23.92
CA PRO A 242 -12.03 -9.36 -25.30
C PRO A 242 -10.66 -10.02 -25.45
N ALA A 243 -10.59 -11.03 -26.31
CA ALA A 243 -9.33 -11.67 -26.64
C ALA A 243 -8.37 -10.66 -27.28
N ILE A 244 -7.16 -10.59 -26.75
CA ILE A 244 -6.07 -9.77 -27.28
C ILE A 244 -4.90 -10.65 -27.69
N ARG A 245 -4.13 -10.19 -28.68
CA ARG A 245 -2.83 -10.80 -29.04
C ARG A 245 -1.68 -10.05 -28.38
N SER A 246 -0.51 -10.68 -28.30
CA SER A 246 0.72 -9.99 -27.93
C SER A 246 1.04 -8.88 -28.93
N ALA A 247 1.53 -7.74 -28.43
CA ALA A 247 2.01 -6.63 -29.23
C ALA A 247 3.53 -6.73 -29.45
N LEU A 248 4.01 -6.26 -30.61
CA LEU A 248 5.43 -6.12 -30.88
C LEU A 248 6.03 -4.96 -30.05
N SER A 249 7.16 -5.21 -29.38
CA SER A 249 7.74 -4.26 -28.42
C SER A 249 8.68 -3.22 -29.04
N LYS A 250 9.19 -3.46 -30.26
CA LYS A 250 10.27 -2.65 -30.88
C LYS A 250 9.87 -2.00 -32.21
N GLU A 251 8.87 -2.54 -32.88
CA GLU A 251 8.40 -2.10 -34.19
C GLU A 251 6.92 -1.70 -34.10
N GLY A 252 6.40 -1.01 -35.11
CA GLY A 252 4.98 -0.73 -35.20
C GLY A 252 4.16 -2.02 -35.15
N ASP A 253 3.28 -2.14 -34.16
CA ASP A 253 2.47 -3.32 -33.97
C ASP A 253 1.36 -3.39 -35.03
N SER A 254 1.48 -4.36 -35.95
CA SER A 254 0.46 -4.67 -36.94
C SER A 254 0.31 -6.18 -37.08
N HIS A 255 -0.84 -6.64 -37.54
CA HIS A 255 -1.08 -8.06 -37.77
C HIS A 255 -0.02 -8.68 -38.70
N ASN A 256 0.31 -7.99 -39.80
CA ASN A 256 1.31 -8.45 -40.77
C ASN A 256 2.73 -8.48 -40.19
N ALA A 257 3.12 -7.45 -39.44
CA ALA A 257 4.42 -7.42 -38.78
C ALA A 257 4.54 -8.54 -37.74
N TRP A 258 3.47 -8.77 -36.97
CA TRP A 258 3.42 -9.83 -35.96
C TRP A 258 3.57 -11.22 -36.58
N ILE A 259 2.83 -11.51 -37.66
CA ILE A 259 2.93 -12.77 -38.41
C ILE A 259 4.35 -12.97 -38.96
N LYS A 260 4.98 -11.91 -39.47
CA LYS A 260 6.35 -11.97 -39.96
C LYS A 260 7.33 -12.36 -38.84
N VAL A 261 7.25 -11.69 -37.69
CA VAL A 261 8.09 -11.98 -36.52
C VAL A 261 7.89 -13.42 -36.04
N LEU A 262 6.65 -13.91 -36.00
CA LEU A 262 6.35 -15.29 -35.62
C LEU A 262 6.98 -16.29 -36.60
N ASN A 263 6.79 -16.08 -37.90
CA ASN A 263 7.34 -16.96 -38.94
C ASN A 263 8.88 -16.98 -38.92
N ASP A 264 9.51 -15.83 -38.69
CA ASP A 264 10.96 -15.74 -38.59
C ASP A 264 11.48 -16.45 -37.32
N ALA A 265 10.74 -16.37 -36.20
CA ALA A 265 11.07 -17.11 -34.98
C ALA A 265 10.93 -18.63 -35.17
N ILE A 266 9.89 -19.11 -35.85
CA ILE A 266 9.71 -20.54 -36.18
C ILE A 266 10.89 -21.03 -37.03
N LYS A 267 11.23 -20.31 -38.11
CA LYS A 267 12.37 -20.67 -38.97
C LYS A 267 13.70 -20.72 -38.21
N GLN A 268 13.88 -19.87 -37.18
CA GLN A 268 15.08 -19.90 -36.34
C GLN A 268 15.13 -21.10 -35.40
N LEU A 269 13.98 -21.56 -34.91
CA LEU A 269 13.88 -22.79 -34.11
C LEU A 269 14.17 -24.02 -34.97
N ASP A 270 13.60 -24.10 -36.18
CA ASP A 270 13.82 -25.21 -37.12
C ASP A 270 15.28 -25.32 -37.58
N ARG A 271 16.02 -24.20 -37.63
CA ARG A 271 17.45 -24.19 -37.96
C ARG A 271 18.37 -24.59 -36.80
N ARG A 272 17.84 -24.64 -35.56
CA ARG A 272 18.58 -24.98 -34.34
C ARG A 272 18.29 -26.39 -33.83
N ALA A 273 17.28 -27.06 -34.38
CA ALA A 273 16.97 -28.47 -34.18
C ALA A 273 17.76 -29.35 -35.16
#